data_AF-A0A821VZS9-F1
#
_entry.id   AF-A0A821VZS9-F1
#
_cell.length_a   1.000
_cell.length_b   1.000
_cell.length_c   1.000
_cell.angle_alpha   90.00
_cell.angle_beta   90.00
_cell.angle_gamma   90.00
#
_symmetry.space_group_name_H-M   'P 1'
#
loop_
_entity.id
_entity.type
_entity.pdbx_description
1 polymer ?
#
loop_
_entity_poly.entity_id
_entity_poly.type
_entity_poly.pdbx_seq_one_letter_code
_entity_poly.pdbx_strand_id
1 'polypeptide(L)'
;MYKENTYTHLPSQMVGAYDNRMVRRSQPPLPPPPPPPRSTTKPHSSQNSVHLLNESIKSKKNSITGNNPNAYWWDVAHVTSRHYEQEQSINKERRLTFRRIVKICVYIILFCVVLTSAVVSKLSLFTMINAYKTREQPKIYIIRWQILLVIAMSVPYLLTFIHSVQLSFFCIKHSPPFFLAIWVHIVEACHTAGLSLLVFRILPSIDNVTSLFILNGVCIIPAILNLFSSHRGLNRTLKVLTFLTDIASFIMQLTVCFIPYILSTKDEFSNEFQWQLPLALFLISLGYWESFIESRISKQRFFKWFQNGIRALRKTRPKIYITASLFKIFVLITTAIYFLPKTIDRKLYLSIFEQTSIGYSDKNTSRVVGGGLFDENVDLFRATYEVYIPLIIQIFSSCICYYTGRIACKVLMQSFSFSLPLTLSTLIAYIILFFVQGFKNRKDIIAIGHLFYLDKPQALGSKLLIISLIGFLLLWLSRMKITSHVWFPTTERLAMIYKLFVLPYYESAIVEQNLLLNKQQKDDTELKDHIEPDLTLERKFPVPMIYVCATMWHETTSEMVQLLKSIFR
;
A
#
# COMPACT_ATOMS: atom_id res chain seq x y z
N MET A 1 22.20 -59.38 -12.10
CA MET A 1 21.26 -59.97 -13.07
C MET A 1 21.11 -58.99 -14.23
N TYR A 2 21.22 -59.50 -15.46
CA TYR A 2 20.94 -58.89 -16.77
C TYR A 2 19.93 -57.71 -16.79
N LYS A 3 20.05 -56.69 -17.65
CA LYS A 3 20.72 -56.61 -18.97
C LYS A 3 21.48 -55.29 -19.19
N GLU A 4 22.38 -55.29 -20.18
CA GLU A 4 23.33 -54.22 -20.52
C GLU A 4 23.29 -53.95 -22.06
N ASN A 5 23.88 -52.82 -22.48
CA ASN A 5 24.53 -52.54 -23.78
C ASN A 5 23.80 -52.07 -25.07
N THR A 6 24.36 -50.95 -25.60
CA THR A 6 24.65 -50.58 -27.02
C THR A 6 23.48 -50.38 -28.02
N TYR A 7 23.56 -49.53 -29.06
CA TYR A 7 24.68 -49.01 -29.89
C TYR A 7 24.47 -47.49 -30.17
N THR A 8 25.46 -46.57 -30.11
CA THR A 8 26.53 -46.23 -31.10
C THR A 8 26.10 -46.13 -32.57
N HIS A 9 26.15 -44.93 -33.17
CA HIS A 9 27.08 -44.59 -34.28
C HIS A 9 26.96 -43.13 -34.77
N LEU A 10 28.10 -42.44 -34.78
CA LEU A 10 28.49 -41.36 -35.71
C LEU A 10 29.55 -41.98 -36.65
N PRO A 11 29.77 -41.49 -37.89
CA PRO A 11 30.75 -40.40 -38.06
C PRO A 11 30.48 -39.43 -39.25
N SER A 12 31.51 -38.65 -39.57
CA SER A 12 31.59 -37.42 -40.38
C SER A 12 32.08 -37.61 -41.83
N GLN A 13 32.29 -36.47 -42.53
CA GLN A 13 32.99 -36.23 -43.82
C GLN A 13 32.11 -36.21 -45.10
N MET A 14 32.45 -35.50 -46.21
CA MET A 14 33.15 -34.22 -46.47
C MET A 14 33.01 -33.90 -48.00
N VAL A 15 33.17 -32.64 -48.43
CA VAL A 15 33.54 -32.22 -49.83
C VAL A 15 32.59 -32.52 -51.03
N GLY A 16 32.13 -31.45 -51.71
CA GLY A 16 32.46 -31.25 -53.14
C GLY A 16 31.43 -31.44 -54.28
N ALA A 17 31.28 -30.37 -55.07
CA ALA A 17 31.17 -30.34 -56.55
C ALA A 17 29.87 -30.72 -57.33
N TYR A 18 29.36 -29.71 -58.06
CA TYR A 18 28.95 -29.70 -59.48
C TYR A 18 27.85 -30.65 -60.06
N ASP A 19 26.67 -30.03 -60.32
CA ASP A 19 26.17 -29.65 -61.66
C ASP A 19 24.95 -30.34 -62.35
N ASN A 20 24.23 -29.49 -63.10
CA ASN A 20 23.35 -29.69 -64.27
C ASN A 20 21.97 -30.39 -64.23
N ARG A 21 20.94 -29.57 -64.55
CA ARG A 21 19.82 -29.79 -65.52
C ARG A 21 18.78 -30.89 -65.12
N MET A 22 17.50 -30.85 -65.52
CA MET A 22 16.65 -29.98 -66.35
C MET A 22 15.18 -30.16 -65.83
N VAL A 23 14.10 -29.44 -66.15
CA VAL A 23 13.72 -28.47 -67.21
C VAL A 23 12.84 -27.36 -66.61
N ARG A 24 12.81 -26.15 -67.21
CA ARG A 24 11.69 -25.19 -67.09
C ARG A 24 11.06 -24.98 -68.48
N ARG A 25 9.73 -25.00 -68.60
CA ARG A 25 9.01 -24.40 -69.73
C ARG A 25 8.50 -23.01 -69.35
N SER A 26 8.46 -22.12 -70.33
CA SER A 26 8.31 -20.68 -70.20
C SER A 26 6.86 -20.19 -70.38
N GLN A 27 6.53 -19.07 -69.73
CA GLN A 27 5.49 -18.13 -70.17
C GLN A 27 6.05 -16.69 -70.09
N PRO A 28 5.71 -15.80 -71.02
CA PRO A 28 6.26 -14.44 -71.11
C PRO A 28 5.55 -13.44 -70.16
N PRO A 29 6.18 -12.28 -69.85
CA PRO A 29 5.61 -11.26 -68.97
C PRO A 29 4.49 -10.44 -69.63
N LEU A 30 3.51 -10.02 -68.82
CA LEU A 30 2.42 -9.11 -69.21
C LEU A 30 2.85 -7.63 -69.18
N PRO A 31 2.34 -6.77 -70.09
CA PRO A 31 2.68 -5.35 -70.15
C PRO A 31 1.97 -4.50 -69.06
N PRO A 32 2.50 -3.31 -68.72
CA PRO A 32 1.93 -2.43 -67.71
C PRO A 32 0.66 -1.69 -68.21
N PRO A 33 -0.25 -1.28 -67.28
CA PRO A 33 -1.52 -0.64 -67.63
C PRO A 33 -1.38 0.85 -68.01
N PRO A 34 -2.30 1.40 -68.84
CA PRO A 34 -2.29 2.79 -69.26
C PRO A 34 -2.77 3.78 -68.17
N PRO A 35 -2.41 5.08 -68.26
CA PRO A 35 -2.79 6.11 -67.28
C PRO A 35 -4.26 6.54 -67.41
N PRO A 36 -4.86 7.11 -66.34
CA PRO A 36 -6.29 7.45 -66.30
C PRO A 36 -6.63 8.73 -67.10
N PRO A 37 -7.83 8.81 -67.71
CA PRO A 37 -8.30 9.99 -68.42
C PRO A 37 -8.72 11.13 -67.46
N ARG A 38 -8.62 12.38 -67.95
CA ARG A 38 -9.00 13.60 -67.20
C ARG A 38 -10.52 13.72 -67.01
N SER A 39 -10.89 14.39 -65.93
CA SER A 39 -12.26 14.75 -65.57
C SER A 39 -12.91 15.74 -66.54
N THR A 40 -14.14 15.45 -66.97
CA THR A 40 -15.13 16.46 -67.39
C THR A 40 -16.45 16.19 -66.68
N THR A 41 -17.02 17.22 -66.05
CA THR A 41 -18.26 17.15 -65.27
C THR A 41 -19.48 17.50 -66.13
N LYS A 42 -20.58 16.76 -65.95
CA LYS A 42 -21.95 17.30 -65.74
C LYS A 42 -22.95 16.17 -65.38
N PRO A 43 -24.10 16.47 -64.74
CA PRO A 43 -24.83 15.50 -63.92
C PRO A 43 -26.15 15.01 -64.54
N HIS A 44 -26.50 13.73 -64.42
CA HIS A 44 -27.89 13.25 -64.57
C HIS A 44 -28.21 11.95 -63.80
N SER A 45 -29.40 11.93 -63.20
CA SER A 45 -30.24 10.80 -62.74
C SER A 45 -29.62 9.62 -61.95
N SER A 46 -29.78 9.67 -60.62
CA SER A 46 -29.41 8.64 -59.63
C SER A 46 -30.37 7.43 -59.53
N GLN A 47 -31.10 7.07 -60.58
CA GLN A 47 -32.09 5.97 -60.55
C GLN A 47 -31.68 4.72 -61.35
N ASN A 48 -30.97 4.85 -62.48
CA ASN A 48 -30.67 3.68 -63.33
C ASN A 48 -29.60 2.74 -62.75
N SER A 49 -28.70 3.25 -61.89
CA SER A 49 -27.65 2.45 -61.24
C SER A 49 -28.18 1.48 -60.17
N VAL A 50 -29.36 1.75 -59.59
CA VAL A 50 -30.00 0.88 -58.58
C VAL A 50 -30.63 -0.36 -59.25
N HIS A 51 -31.15 -0.23 -60.47
CA HIS A 51 -31.86 -1.31 -61.15
C HIS A 51 -30.91 -2.44 -61.60
N LEU A 52 -29.76 -2.09 -62.18
CA LEU A 52 -28.73 -3.05 -62.62
C LEU A 52 -28.06 -3.80 -61.45
N LEU A 53 -27.95 -3.16 -60.28
CA LEU A 53 -27.48 -3.81 -59.05
C LEU A 53 -28.50 -4.83 -58.52
N ASN A 54 -29.80 -4.53 -58.59
CA ASN A 54 -30.83 -5.44 -58.12
C ASN A 54 -31.00 -6.72 -58.98
N GLU A 55 -30.78 -6.64 -60.31
CA GLU A 55 -30.86 -7.83 -61.17
C GLU A 55 -29.67 -8.79 -60.99
N SER A 56 -28.45 -8.25 -60.84
CA SER A 56 -27.25 -9.07 -60.55
C SER A 56 -27.29 -9.75 -59.16
N ILE A 57 -28.02 -9.17 -58.20
CA ILE A 57 -28.29 -9.79 -56.90
C ILE A 57 -29.38 -10.88 -57.01
N LYS A 58 -30.39 -10.71 -57.88
CA LYS A 58 -31.47 -11.70 -58.08
C LYS A 58 -30.96 -13.00 -58.71
N SER A 59 -30.13 -12.93 -59.75
CA SER A 59 -29.60 -14.15 -60.41
C SER A 59 -28.71 -14.98 -59.49
N LYS A 60 -27.94 -14.34 -58.60
CA LYS A 60 -27.04 -15.00 -57.65
C LYS A 60 -27.75 -15.58 -56.42
N LYS A 61 -29.03 -15.26 -56.20
CA LYS A 61 -29.84 -15.79 -55.09
C LYS A 61 -30.47 -17.14 -55.41
N ASN A 62 -30.70 -17.45 -56.69
CA ASN A 62 -31.38 -18.67 -57.13
C ASN A 62 -30.44 -19.88 -57.32
N SER A 63 -29.12 -19.70 -57.23
CA SER A 63 -28.13 -20.80 -57.32
C SER A 63 -27.66 -21.35 -55.96
N ILE A 64 -28.20 -20.85 -54.84
CA ILE A 64 -27.82 -21.25 -53.47
C ILE A 64 -29.06 -21.73 -52.67
N THR A 65 -30.01 -22.38 -53.36
CA THR A 65 -31.15 -23.07 -52.74
C THR A 65 -31.19 -24.54 -53.16
N GLY A 66 -30.02 -25.20 -53.08
CA GLY A 66 -29.93 -26.67 -53.05
C GLY A 66 -30.06 -27.16 -51.61
N ASN A 67 -31.06 -28.01 -51.34
CA ASN A 67 -31.37 -28.51 -49.99
C ASN A 67 -30.15 -29.11 -49.27
N ASN A 68 -29.84 -28.59 -48.08
CA ASN A 68 -29.04 -29.31 -47.09
C ASN A 68 -29.64 -29.11 -45.69
N PRO A 69 -30.43 -30.08 -45.15
CA PRO A 69 -31.23 -29.89 -43.94
C PRO A 69 -30.41 -29.79 -42.64
N ASN A 70 -29.08 -29.97 -42.69
CA ASN A 70 -28.17 -29.88 -41.54
C ASN A 70 -27.21 -28.67 -41.58
N ALA A 71 -27.46 -27.68 -42.46
CA ALA A 71 -26.70 -26.44 -42.49
C ALA A 71 -27.14 -25.50 -41.34
N TYR A 72 -26.47 -25.58 -40.20
CA TYR A 72 -26.74 -24.71 -39.06
C TYR A 72 -26.32 -23.26 -39.34
N TRP A 73 -27.23 -22.32 -39.07
CA TRP A 73 -27.18 -20.90 -39.46
C TRP A 73 -26.03 -20.05 -38.88
N TRP A 74 -25.17 -20.62 -38.03
CA TRP A 74 -24.02 -19.91 -37.45
C TRP A 74 -22.74 -20.01 -38.27
N ASP A 75 -22.70 -20.86 -39.31
CA ASP A 75 -21.58 -20.91 -40.27
C ASP A 75 -22.02 -20.47 -41.67
N VAL A 76 -21.33 -19.42 -42.14
CA VAL A 76 -20.79 -19.18 -43.50
C VAL A 76 -20.76 -17.67 -43.78
N ALA A 77 -19.56 -17.08 -43.58
CA ALA A 77 -19.10 -15.77 -44.06
C ALA A 77 -19.91 -14.51 -43.71
N HIS A 78 -19.41 -13.74 -42.73
CA HIS A 78 -19.64 -12.30 -42.71
C HIS A 78 -18.74 -11.62 -43.76
N VAL A 79 -19.33 -10.88 -44.70
CA VAL A 79 -18.58 -9.95 -45.56
C VAL A 79 -18.27 -8.69 -44.76
N THR A 80 -17.17 -8.70 -44.03
CA THR A 80 -16.57 -7.48 -43.49
C THR A 80 -15.98 -6.69 -44.65
N SER A 81 -16.48 -5.46 -44.88
CA SER A 81 -15.84 -4.59 -45.87
C SER A 81 -14.45 -4.18 -45.35
N ARG A 82 -13.46 -4.03 -46.24
CA ARG A 82 -12.11 -3.57 -45.82
C ARG A 82 -12.17 -2.24 -45.06
N HIS A 83 -13.10 -1.36 -45.41
CA HIS A 83 -13.38 -0.13 -44.66
C HIS A 83 -13.87 -0.41 -43.23
N TYR A 84 -14.78 -1.37 -43.04
CA TYR A 84 -15.25 -1.76 -41.70
C TYR A 84 -14.13 -2.35 -40.84
N GLU A 85 -13.26 -3.19 -41.41
CA GLU A 85 -12.08 -3.74 -40.69
C GLU A 85 -11.06 -2.65 -40.35
N GLN A 86 -10.85 -1.69 -41.26
CA GLN A 86 -9.97 -0.54 -41.05
C GLN A 86 -10.54 0.41 -39.98
N GLU A 87 -11.84 0.69 -39.98
CA GLU A 87 -12.50 1.44 -38.91
C GLU A 87 -12.48 0.70 -37.57
N GLN A 88 -12.71 -0.61 -37.57
CA GLN A 88 -12.70 -1.42 -36.35
C GLN A 88 -11.30 -1.54 -35.75
N SER A 89 -10.26 -1.63 -36.58
CA SER A 89 -8.86 -1.61 -36.14
C SER A 89 -8.42 -0.22 -35.64
N ILE A 90 -8.76 0.87 -36.34
CA ILE A 90 -8.55 2.25 -35.86
C ILE A 90 -9.28 2.49 -34.53
N ASN A 91 -10.53 2.03 -34.40
CA ASN A 91 -11.30 2.16 -33.17
C ASN A 91 -10.73 1.29 -32.04
N LYS A 92 -10.21 0.09 -32.34
CA LYS A 92 -9.50 -0.76 -31.37
C LYS A 92 -8.20 -0.09 -30.90
N GLU A 93 -7.43 0.51 -31.80
CA GLU A 93 -6.22 1.27 -31.47
C GLU A 93 -6.54 2.51 -30.64
N ARG A 94 -7.52 3.32 -31.04
CA ARG A 94 -8.03 4.47 -30.26
C ARG A 94 -8.45 4.05 -28.85
N ARG A 95 -9.19 2.94 -28.70
CA ARG A 95 -9.57 2.38 -27.38
C ARG A 95 -8.37 1.91 -26.56
N LEU A 96 -7.36 1.30 -27.18
CA LEU A 96 -6.12 0.89 -26.51
C LEU A 96 -5.30 2.10 -26.06
N THR A 97 -5.15 3.12 -26.90
CA THR A 97 -4.47 4.38 -26.59
C THR A 97 -5.20 5.14 -25.49
N PHE A 98 -6.52 5.29 -25.56
CA PHE A 98 -7.34 5.85 -24.48
C PHE A 98 -7.14 5.09 -23.16
N ARG A 99 -7.20 3.75 -23.17
CA ARG A 99 -6.93 2.93 -21.98
C ARG A 99 -5.52 3.12 -21.42
N ARG A 100 -4.51 3.32 -22.28
CA ARG A 100 -3.12 3.63 -21.86
C ARG A 100 -3.04 5.01 -21.20
N ILE A 101 -3.67 6.03 -21.80
CA ILE A 101 -3.74 7.40 -21.25
C ILE A 101 -4.42 7.39 -19.88
N VAL A 102 -5.63 6.83 -19.78
CA VAL A 102 -6.36 6.70 -18.50
C VAL A 102 -5.52 5.95 -17.46
N LYS A 103 -4.84 4.86 -17.84
CA LYS A 103 -3.94 4.12 -16.94
C LYS A 103 -2.81 5.03 -16.43
N ILE A 104 -2.15 5.80 -17.29
CA ILE A 104 -1.08 6.75 -16.91
C ILE A 104 -1.61 7.84 -15.98
N CYS A 105 -2.75 8.45 -16.30
CA CYS A 105 -3.40 9.46 -15.45
C CYS A 105 -3.69 8.90 -14.05
N VAL A 106 -4.20 7.66 -13.94
CA VAL A 106 -4.46 7.02 -12.64
C VAL A 106 -3.15 6.72 -11.87
N TYR A 107 -2.06 6.32 -12.52
CA TYR A 107 -0.76 6.18 -11.85
C TYR A 107 -0.29 7.50 -11.24
N ILE A 108 -0.38 8.61 -12.00
CA ILE A 108 0.04 9.93 -11.57
C ILE A 108 -0.84 10.43 -10.42
N ILE A 109 -2.17 10.33 -10.55
CA ILE A 109 -3.11 10.74 -9.50
C ILE A 109 -2.87 9.95 -8.21
N LEU A 110 -2.79 8.62 -8.27
CA LEU A 110 -2.53 7.81 -7.08
C LEU A 110 -1.14 8.09 -6.49
N PHE A 111 -0.12 8.30 -7.32
CA PHE A 111 1.22 8.67 -6.87
C PHE A 111 1.20 10.00 -6.10
N CYS A 112 0.64 11.05 -6.69
CA CYS A 112 0.55 12.37 -6.08
C CYS A 112 -0.24 12.33 -4.78
N VAL A 113 -1.41 11.67 -4.75
CA VAL A 113 -2.25 11.61 -3.54
C VAL A 113 -1.59 10.80 -2.43
N VAL A 114 -0.98 9.64 -2.70
CA VAL A 114 -0.25 8.87 -1.69
C VAL A 114 0.97 9.65 -1.16
N LEU A 115 1.71 10.33 -2.05
CA LEU A 115 2.88 11.10 -1.65
C LEU A 115 2.50 12.31 -0.77
N THR A 116 1.56 13.14 -1.23
CA THR A 116 1.17 14.35 -0.49
C THR A 116 0.52 14.00 0.83
N SER A 117 -0.39 13.01 0.87
CA SER A 117 -1.02 12.58 2.12
C SER A 117 -0.01 11.98 3.12
N ALA A 118 0.98 11.22 2.67
CA ALA A 118 2.05 10.71 3.54
C ALA A 118 2.95 11.82 4.09
N VAL A 119 3.35 12.80 3.26
CA VAL A 119 4.16 13.95 3.70
C VAL A 119 3.38 14.84 4.67
N VAL A 120 2.13 15.19 4.33
CA VAL A 120 1.26 15.99 5.18
C VAL A 120 1.04 15.32 6.54
N SER A 121 0.74 14.01 6.57
CA SER A 121 0.57 13.23 7.80
C SER A 121 1.82 13.14 8.69
N LYS A 122 3.02 13.34 8.14
CA LYS A 122 4.22 13.53 8.99
C LYS A 122 4.27 14.95 9.54
N LEU A 123 4.10 15.95 8.67
CA LEU A 123 4.24 17.35 9.05
C LEU A 123 3.22 17.74 10.12
N SER A 124 1.94 17.35 9.99
CA SER A 124 0.91 17.60 11.02
C SER A 124 1.15 16.86 12.34
N LEU A 125 1.78 15.68 12.32
CA LEU A 125 2.21 15.03 13.55
C LEU A 125 3.34 15.81 14.23
N PHE A 126 4.31 16.29 13.46
CA PHE A 126 5.38 17.13 13.98
C PHE A 126 4.89 18.47 14.53
N THR A 127 3.88 19.11 13.93
CA THR A 127 3.31 20.35 14.52
C THR A 127 2.70 20.10 15.88
N MET A 128 1.89 19.04 16.04
CA MET A 128 1.26 18.66 17.31
C MET A 128 2.32 18.31 18.37
N ILE A 129 3.39 17.61 17.99
CA ILE A 129 4.51 17.27 18.88
C ILE A 129 5.30 18.50 19.31
N ASN A 130 5.57 19.45 18.40
CA ASN A 130 6.27 20.68 18.76
C ASN A 130 5.42 21.60 19.65
N ALA A 131 4.12 21.64 19.42
CA ALA A 131 3.19 22.37 20.27
C ALA A 131 3.12 21.78 21.69
N TYR A 132 3.25 20.44 21.82
CA TYR A 132 3.44 19.75 23.10
C TYR A 132 4.84 19.97 23.73
N LYS A 133 5.90 20.13 22.92
CA LYS A 133 7.30 20.39 23.34
C LYS A 133 7.51 21.79 23.95
N THR A 134 6.69 22.77 23.59
CA THR A 134 6.95 24.19 23.88
C THR A 134 6.80 24.52 25.39
N ARG A 135 7.93 24.54 26.11
CA ARG A 135 7.99 24.72 27.59
C ARG A 135 7.48 26.07 28.12
N GLU A 136 7.39 27.09 27.27
CA GLU A 136 6.87 28.42 27.63
C GLU A 136 5.34 28.46 27.74
N GLN A 137 4.64 27.41 27.29
CA GLN A 137 3.18 27.33 27.35
C GLN A 137 2.66 26.96 28.75
N PRO A 138 1.48 27.46 29.17
CA PRO A 138 0.88 27.06 30.45
C PRO A 138 0.60 25.55 30.47
N LYS A 139 0.73 24.90 31.64
CA LYS A 139 0.61 23.43 31.80
C LYS A 139 -0.65 22.84 31.14
N ILE A 140 -1.76 23.57 31.16
CA ILE A 140 -3.04 23.16 30.58
C ILE A 140 -2.96 22.96 29.04
N TYR A 141 -2.16 23.77 28.33
CA TYR A 141 -1.96 23.65 26.88
C TYR A 141 -1.15 22.40 26.51
N ILE A 142 -0.19 22.01 27.35
CA ILE A 142 0.60 20.79 27.16
C ILE A 142 -0.32 19.56 27.32
N ILE A 143 -1.18 19.55 28.35
CA ILE A 143 -2.19 18.50 28.53
C ILE A 143 -3.11 18.41 27.30
N ARG A 144 -3.59 19.55 26.78
CA ARG A 144 -4.42 19.60 25.57
C ARG A 144 -3.76 18.95 24.37
N TRP A 145 -2.54 19.36 24.01
CA TRP A 145 -1.84 18.78 22.85
C TRP A 145 -1.58 17.28 23.03
N GLN A 146 -1.36 16.83 24.26
CA GLN A 146 -1.27 15.40 24.57
C GLN A 146 -2.59 14.67 24.31
N ILE A 147 -3.73 15.21 24.77
CA ILE A 147 -5.06 14.64 24.53
C ILE A 147 -5.37 14.61 23.03
N LEU A 148 -5.07 15.69 22.29
CA LEU A 148 -5.26 15.73 20.83
C LEU A 148 -4.40 14.67 20.11
N LEU A 149 -3.15 14.45 20.53
CA LEU A 149 -2.31 13.35 20.03
C LEU A 149 -2.89 11.97 20.34
N VAL A 150 -3.38 11.75 21.57
CA VAL A 150 -4.07 10.49 21.95
C VAL A 150 -5.32 10.26 21.08
N ILE A 151 -6.12 11.29 20.80
CA ILE A 151 -7.27 11.21 19.88
C ILE A 151 -6.80 10.85 18.48
N ALA A 152 -5.82 11.57 17.92
CA ALA A 152 -5.27 11.32 16.58
C ALA A 152 -4.77 9.87 16.41
N MET A 153 -4.17 9.30 17.45
CA MET A 153 -3.67 7.92 17.48
C MET A 153 -4.76 6.88 17.73
N SER A 154 -5.84 7.22 18.43
CA SER A 154 -6.94 6.30 18.75
C SER A 154 -7.90 6.05 17.57
N VAL A 155 -8.03 7.00 16.63
CA VAL A 155 -8.92 6.86 15.46
C VAL A 155 -8.75 5.55 14.68
N PRO A 156 -7.54 5.13 14.23
CA PRO A 156 -7.39 3.85 13.54
C PRO A 156 -7.74 2.63 14.41
N TYR A 157 -7.57 2.71 15.74
CA TYR A 157 -7.97 1.62 16.64
C TYR A 157 -9.50 1.54 16.74
N LEU A 158 -10.19 2.68 16.80
CA LEU A 158 -11.67 2.74 16.73
C LEU A 158 -12.19 2.22 15.38
N LEU A 159 -11.56 2.59 14.25
CA LEU A 159 -11.90 2.03 12.94
C LEU A 159 -11.67 0.51 12.88
N THR A 160 -10.57 0.04 13.50
CA THR A 160 -10.29 -1.39 13.63
C THR A 160 -11.36 -2.10 14.45
N PHE A 161 -11.79 -1.51 15.57
CA PHE A 161 -12.86 -2.02 16.42
C PHE A 161 -14.15 -2.17 15.63
N ILE A 162 -14.65 -1.09 15.01
CA ILE A 162 -15.92 -1.07 14.26
C ILE A 162 -15.93 -2.14 13.16
N HIS A 163 -14.88 -2.19 12.34
CA HIS A 163 -14.77 -3.18 11.26
C HIS A 163 -14.62 -4.63 11.79
N SER A 164 -13.94 -4.81 12.92
CA SER A 164 -13.79 -6.12 13.56
C SER A 164 -15.10 -6.63 14.16
N VAL A 165 -15.89 -5.74 14.76
CA VAL A 165 -17.25 -6.01 15.24
C VAL A 165 -18.16 -6.42 14.08
N GLN A 166 -18.19 -5.64 12.99
CA GLN A 166 -18.95 -5.96 11.79
C GLN A 166 -18.61 -7.35 11.22
N LEU A 167 -17.33 -7.64 10.99
CA LEU A 167 -16.91 -8.94 10.46
C LEU A 167 -17.14 -10.11 11.43
N SER A 168 -17.05 -9.87 12.74
CA SER A 168 -17.30 -10.92 13.75
C SER A 168 -18.75 -11.34 13.80
N PHE A 169 -19.70 -10.39 13.77
CA PHE A 169 -21.12 -10.70 13.81
C PHE A 169 -21.62 -11.42 12.55
N PHE A 170 -21.14 -11.03 11.37
CA PHE A 170 -21.68 -11.52 10.10
C PHE A 170 -20.86 -12.63 9.42
N CYS A 171 -19.55 -12.76 9.67
CA CYS A 171 -18.67 -13.61 8.84
C CYS A 171 -17.91 -14.72 9.58
N ILE A 172 -17.80 -14.70 10.92
CA ILE A 172 -16.87 -15.61 11.63
C ILE A 172 -17.59 -16.43 12.70
N LYS A 173 -17.72 -17.75 12.47
CA LYS A 173 -18.33 -18.68 13.43
C LYS A 173 -17.35 -19.16 14.51
N HIS A 174 -16.14 -19.58 14.14
CA HIS A 174 -15.14 -20.13 15.07
C HIS A 174 -14.62 -19.11 16.09
N SER A 175 -14.19 -19.58 17.26
CA SER A 175 -13.50 -18.80 18.30
C SER A 175 -11.97 -18.89 18.14
N PRO A 176 -11.21 -17.85 18.54
CA PRO A 176 -9.75 -17.91 18.59
C PRO A 176 -9.26 -18.84 19.71
N PRO A 177 -8.15 -19.58 19.53
CA PRO A 177 -7.53 -20.33 20.62
C PRO A 177 -6.97 -19.36 21.69
N PHE A 178 -7.25 -19.65 22.95
CA PHE A 178 -7.03 -18.74 24.10
C PHE A 178 -5.58 -18.21 24.20
N PHE A 179 -4.57 -19.09 24.16
CA PHE A 179 -3.17 -18.69 24.23
C PHE A 179 -2.72 -17.80 23.06
N LEU A 180 -3.28 -18.00 21.86
CA LEU A 180 -3.01 -17.16 20.70
C LEU A 180 -3.63 -15.77 20.86
N ALA A 181 -4.84 -15.69 21.42
CA ALA A 181 -5.46 -14.41 21.74
C ALA A 181 -4.61 -13.64 22.76
N ILE A 182 -4.16 -14.28 23.86
CA ILE A 182 -3.25 -13.65 24.84
C ILE A 182 -1.97 -13.14 24.17
N TRP A 183 -1.32 -13.98 23.35
CA TRP A 183 -0.10 -13.59 22.64
C TRP A 183 -0.29 -12.33 21.78
N VAL A 184 -1.40 -12.24 21.03
CA VAL A 184 -1.73 -11.05 20.23
C VAL A 184 -1.94 -9.81 21.12
N HIS A 185 -2.61 -9.93 22.27
CA HIS A 185 -2.78 -8.79 23.18
C HIS A 185 -1.45 -8.31 23.76
N ILE A 186 -0.51 -9.22 24.07
CA ILE A 186 0.84 -8.86 24.52
C ILE A 186 1.60 -8.12 23.42
N VAL A 187 1.62 -8.64 22.18
CA VAL A 187 2.32 -8.01 21.05
C VAL A 187 1.74 -6.64 20.73
N GLU A 188 0.41 -6.50 20.69
CA GLU A 188 -0.26 -5.21 20.42
C GLU A 188 -0.07 -4.19 21.55
N ALA A 189 -0.03 -4.64 22.82
CA ALA A 189 0.31 -3.77 23.95
C ALA A 189 1.77 -3.31 23.90
N CYS A 190 2.72 -4.23 23.64
CA CYS A 190 4.13 -3.88 23.44
C CYS A 190 4.30 -2.86 22.30
N HIS A 191 3.68 -3.10 21.14
CA HIS A 191 3.71 -2.17 20.01
C HIS A 191 3.17 -0.80 20.38
N THR A 192 2.00 -0.74 21.03
CA THR A 192 1.36 0.52 21.44
C THR A 192 2.17 1.27 22.48
N ALA A 193 2.75 0.58 23.46
CA ALA A 193 3.64 1.17 24.46
C ALA A 193 4.94 1.70 23.85
N GLY A 194 5.51 1.01 22.86
CA GLY A 194 6.64 1.51 22.08
C GLY A 194 6.29 2.77 21.29
N LEU A 195 5.10 2.80 20.68
CA LEU A 195 4.62 3.94 19.89
C LEU A 195 4.30 5.16 20.77
N SER A 196 3.74 4.95 21.96
CA SER A 196 3.48 6.03 22.93
C SER A 196 4.77 6.57 23.55
N LEU A 197 5.75 5.70 23.86
CA LEU A 197 7.09 6.12 24.30
C LEU A 197 7.79 6.96 23.20
N LEU A 198 7.65 6.57 21.93
CA LEU A 198 8.15 7.36 20.81
C LEU A 198 7.48 8.74 20.74
N VAL A 199 6.14 8.81 20.74
CA VAL A 199 5.39 10.06 20.51
C VAL A 199 5.41 11.02 21.71
N PHE A 200 5.29 10.53 22.95
CA PHE A 200 5.12 11.40 24.13
C PHE A 200 6.41 11.69 24.90
N ARG A 201 7.47 10.88 24.72
CA ARG A 201 8.74 11.03 25.45
C ARG A 201 9.92 11.36 24.54
N ILE A 202 10.08 10.63 23.43
CA ILE A 202 11.27 10.70 22.56
C ILE A 202 11.18 11.84 21.55
N LEU A 203 10.16 11.85 20.68
CA LEU A 203 10.03 12.88 19.65
C LEU A 203 9.97 14.33 20.22
N PRO A 204 9.31 14.60 21.36
CA PRO A 204 9.30 15.93 21.98
C PRO A 204 10.65 16.34 22.60
N SER A 205 11.56 15.40 22.91
CA SER A 205 12.88 15.73 23.47
C SER A 205 13.94 16.02 22.40
N ILE A 206 13.63 15.79 21.11
CA ILE A 206 14.58 15.84 20.01
C ILE A 206 14.17 16.93 19.00
N ASP A 207 15.12 17.38 18.17
CA ASP A 207 14.84 18.25 17.03
C ASP A 207 14.09 17.50 15.92
N ASN A 208 13.19 18.19 15.21
CA ASN A 208 12.37 17.65 14.12
C ASN A 208 13.16 16.85 13.04
N VAL A 209 14.37 17.32 12.68
CA VAL A 209 15.23 16.67 11.70
C VAL A 209 15.72 15.30 12.17
N THR A 210 16.33 15.26 13.36
CA THR A 210 16.85 14.03 13.97
C THR A 210 15.71 13.04 14.28
N SER A 211 14.55 13.56 14.65
CA SER A 211 13.31 12.79 14.82
C SER A 211 12.88 12.08 13.52
N LEU A 212 12.91 12.74 12.36
CA LEU A 212 12.64 12.07 11.07
C LEU A 212 13.62 10.92 10.79
N PHE A 213 14.89 11.04 11.18
CA PHE A 213 15.89 10.00 10.97
C PHE A 213 15.59 8.76 11.82
N ILE A 214 15.21 8.99 13.08
CA ILE A 214 14.78 7.95 14.03
C ILE A 214 13.58 7.14 13.52
N LEU A 215 12.63 7.78 12.82
CA LEU A 215 11.47 7.07 12.24
C LEU A 215 11.84 6.04 11.15
N ASN A 216 13.07 6.04 10.61
CA ASN A 216 13.55 4.97 9.71
C ASN A 216 14.12 3.75 10.47
N GLY A 217 14.38 3.89 11.78
CA GLY A 217 14.91 2.88 12.69
C GLY A 217 13.90 1.84 13.20
N VAL A 218 12.65 1.89 12.73
CA VAL A 218 11.53 1.04 13.20
C VAL A 218 11.64 -0.42 12.70
N CYS A 219 12.69 -0.78 11.94
CA CYS A 219 12.73 -2.04 11.18
C CYS A 219 13.59 -3.14 11.85
N ILE A 220 13.88 -3.06 13.15
CA ILE A 220 14.79 -3.97 13.86
C ILE A 220 14.35 -5.45 13.75
N ILE A 221 13.16 -5.81 14.23
CA ILE A 221 12.63 -7.19 14.14
C ILE A 221 12.50 -7.67 12.68
N PRO A 222 11.92 -6.90 11.73
CA PRO A 222 11.95 -7.22 10.31
C PRO A 222 13.36 -7.51 9.74
N ALA A 223 14.38 -6.74 10.14
CA ALA A 223 15.76 -6.98 9.72
C ALA A 223 16.30 -8.32 10.24
N ILE A 224 16.06 -8.62 11.53
CA ILE A 224 16.43 -9.90 12.14
C ILE A 224 15.76 -11.07 11.41
N LEU A 225 14.46 -10.98 11.12
CA LEU A 225 13.71 -12.05 10.44
C LEU A 225 14.18 -12.26 8.99
N ASN A 226 14.62 -11.21 8.30
CA ASN A 226 15.22 -11.32 6.97
C ASN A 226 16.54 -12.13 6.97
N LEU A 227 17.33 -12.12 8.05
CA LEU A 227 18.55 -12.96 8.16
C LEU A 227 18.24 -14.46 8.13
N PHE A 228 17.08 -14.87 8.63
CA PHE A 228 16.60 -16.27 8.62
C PHE A 228 15.79 -16.62 7.37
N SER A 229 15.68 -15.68 6.42
CA SER A 229 14.86 -15.84 5.22
C SER A 229 15.54 -16.70 4.16
N SER A 230 14.79 -17.65 3.59
CA SER A 230 15.24 -18.54 2.54
C SER A 230 15.04 -17.88 1.17
N HIS A 231 16.12 -17.37 0.59
CA HIS A 231 16.16 -16.77 -0.76
C HIS A 231 16.05 -17.85 -1.86
N ARG A 232 14.94 -18.59 -1.87
CA ARG A 232 14.59 -19.60 -2.90
C ARG A 232 14.48 -18.96 -4.28
N GLY A 233 14.78 -19.71 -5.33
CA GLY A 233 14.76 -19.23 -6.72
C GLY A 233 15.97 -18.40 -7.18
N LEU A 234 16.78 -17.83 -6.27
CA LEU A 234 17.97 -17.05 -6.65
C LEU A 234 19.20 -17.93 -6.97
N ASN A 235 20.05 -17.43 -7.87
CA ASN A 235 21.38 -17.97 -8.16
C ASN A 235 22.30 -17.92 -6.92
N ARG A 236 23.33 -18.76 -6.84
CA ARG A 236 24.24 -18.84 -5.67
C ARG A 236 24.87 -17.48 -5.33
N THR A 237 25.32 -16.73 -6.34
CA THR A 237 25.87 -15.37 -6.18
C THR A 237 24.85 -14.39 -5.62
N LEU A 238 23.64 -14.35 -6.20
CA LEU A 238 22.55 -13.48 -5.75
C LEU A 238 22.06 -13.83 -4.33
N LYS A 239 22.05 -15.11 -3.94
CA LYS A 239 21.76 -15.54 -2.56
C LYS A 239 22.77 -14.98 -1.57
N VAL A 240 24.07 -15.11 -1.85
CA VAL A 240 25.14 -14.57 -1.00
C VAL A 240 25.06 -13.05 -0.92
N LEU A 241 24.87 -12.35 -2.06
CA LEU A 241 24.72 -10.90 -2.08
C LEU A 241 23.47 -10.42 -1.30
N THR A 242 22.35 -11.13 -1.42
CA THR A 242 21.13 -10.78 -0.66
C THR A 242 21.35 -10.97 0.83
N PHE A 243 21.98 -12.08 1.24
CA PHE A 243 22.33 -12.33 2.65
C PHE A 243 23.31 -11.28 3.21
N LEU A 244 24.34 -10.89 2.46
CA LEU A 244 25.26 -9.81 2.86
C LEU A 244 24.54 -8.46 3.00
N THR A 245 23.62 -8.13 2.09
CA THR A 245 22.82 -6.91 2.18
C THR A 245 21.77 -6.96 3.29
N ASP A 246 21.26 -8.14 3.64
CA ASP A 246 20.40 -8.33 4.81
C ASP A 246 21.20 -8.09 6.11
N ILE A 247 22.41 -8.65 6.24
CA ILE A 247 23.35 -8.38 7.36
C ILE A 247 23.66 -6.88 7.46
N ALA A 248 24.02 -6.24 6.34
CA ALA A 248 24.28 -4.81 6.32
C ALA A 248 23.04 -4.00 6.76
N SER A 249 21.84 -4.38 6.30
CA SER A 249 20.60 -3.71 6.71
C SER A 249 20.34 -3.84 8.22
N PHE A 250 20.61 -5.00 8.82
CA PHE A 250 20.48 -5.26 10.26
C PHE A 250 21.47 -4.44 11.08
N ILE A 251 22.76 -4.45 10.71
CA ILE A 251 23.79 -3.62 11.36
C ILE A 251 23.39 -2.13 11.30
N MET A 252 22.90 -1.66 10.14
CA MET A 252 22.43 -0.28 10.00
C MET A 252 21.22 0.03 10.89
N GLN A 253 20.25 -0.88 11.07
CA GLN A 253 19.15 -0.67 12.03
C GLN A 253 19.66 -0.62 13.49
N LEU A 254 20.68 -1.41 13.85
CA LEU A 254 21.29 -1.35 15.19
C LEU A 254 22.05 -0.05 15.47
N THR A 255 22.46 0.72 14.44
CA THR A 255 23.12 2.02 14.67
C THR A 255 22.27 3.00 15.48
N VAL A 256 20.95 2.82 15.50
CA VAL A 256 20.02 3.67 16.26
C VAL A 256 20.23 3.54 17.78
N CYS A 257 20.80 2.44 18.27
CA CYS A 257 21.21 2.31 19.67
C CYS A 257 22.32 3.31 20.06
N PHE A 258 23.12 3.78 19.09
CA PHE A 258 24.22 4.73 19.31
C PHE A 258 23.81 6.19 19.06
N ILE A 259 22.68 6.44 18.40
CA ILE A 259 22.16 7.79 18.15
C ILE A 259 21.99 8.62 19.45
N PRO A 260 21.47 8.07 20.57
CA PRO A 260 21.40 8.81 21.84
C PRO A 260 22.77 9.23 22.36
N TYR A 261 23.80 8.39 22.22
CA TYR A 261 25.16 8.71 22.66
C TYR A 261 25.77 9.86 21.85
N ILE A 262 25.54 9.89 20.53
CA ILE A 262 25.98 10.98 19.65
C ILE A 262 25.28 12.29 20.02
N LEU A 263 23.98 12.25 20.33
CA LEU A 263 23.16 13.42 20.67
C LEU A 263 23.34 13.92 22.11
N SER A 264 23.67 13.02 23.05
CA SER A 264 23.88 13.29 24.48
C SER A 264 25.17 14.05 24.78
N THR A 265 25.90 14.48 23.75
CA THR A 265 27.01 15.45 23.84
C THR A 265 26.53 16.89 24.14
N LYS A 266 25.21 17.08 24.29
CA LYS A 266 24.56 18.30 24.79
C LYS A 266 23.98 18.01 26.17
N ASP A 267 24.31 18.84 27.15
CA ASP A 267 24.01 18.65 28.60
C ASP A 267 22.51 18.62 29.00
N GLU A 268 21.59 18.65 28.03
CA GLU A 268 20.14 18.67 28.26
C GLU A 268 19.48 17.28 28.29
N PHE A 269 20.18 16.21 27.88
CA PHE A 269 19.62 14.85 27.79
C PHE A 269 19.87 14.03 29.05
N SER A 270 18.80 13.69 29.78
CA SER A 270 18.87 12.78 30.94
C SER A 270 19.31 11.37 30.53
N ASN A 271 20.12 10.70 31.36
CA ASN A 271 20.56 9.30 31.17
C ASN A 271 19.42 8.32 30.82
N GLU A 272 18.20 8.55 31.32
CA GLU A 272 16.99 7.79 30.98
C GLU A 272 16.76 7.65 29.44
N PHE A 273 17.13 8.67 28.65
CA PHE A 273 16.88 8.74 27.21
C PHE A 273 17.69 7.70 26.41
N GLN A 274 18.87 7.30 26.90
CA GLN A 274 19.80 6.42 26.19
C GLN A 274 19.19 5.05 25.86
N TRP A 275 18.43 4.48 26.79
CA TRP A 275 17.78 3.18 26.62
C TRP A 275 16.34 3.28 26.09
N GLN A 276 15.66 4.42 26.33
CA GLN A 276 14.28 4.63 25.89
C GLN A 276 14.13 4.57 24.36
N LEU A 277 15.06 5.16 23.60
CA LEU A 277 15.00 5.14 22.13
C LEU A 277 15.10 3.73 21.53
N PRO A 278 16.16 2.94 21.77
CA PRO A 278 16.24 1.58 21.23
C PRO A 278 15.09 0.68 21.71
N LEU A 279 14.63 0.85 22.96
CA LEU A 279 13.47 0.12 23.48
C LEU A 279 12.18 0.46 22.70
N ALA A 280 11.89 1.74 22.45
CA ALA A 280 10.70 2.15 21.71
C ALA A 280 10.67 1.57 20.30
N LEU A 281 11.78 1.66 19.57
CA LEU A 281 11.86 1.17 18.19
C LEU A 281 11.79 -0.36 18.12
N PHE A 282 12.43 -1.06 19.07
CA PHE A 282 12.31 -2.51 19.19
C PHE A 282 10.84 -2.91 19.43
N LEU A 283 10.17 -2.29 20.41
CA LEU A 283 8.77 -2.55 20.75
C LEU A 283 7.81 -2.27 19.58
N ILE A 284 7.99 -1.17 18.85
CA ILE A 284 7.19 -0.90 17.65
C ILE A 284 7.46 -1.98 16.58
N SER A 285 8.73 -2.35 16.38
CA SER A 285 9.11 -3.35 15.37
C SER A 285 8.53 -4.75 15.62
N LEU A 286 8.24 -5.10 16.87
CA LEU A 286 7.53 -6.34 17.24
C LEU A 286 6.14 -6.44 16.59
N GLY A 287 5.47 -5.34 16.25
CA GLY A 287 4.15 -5.38 15.61
C GLY A 287 4.16 -5.96 14.19
N TYR A 288 5.31 -5.96 13.50
CA TYR A 288 5.42 -6.34 12.08
C TYR A 288 5.93 -7.76 11.84
N TRP A 289 6.23 -8.52 12.90
CA TRP A 289 6.84 -9.85 12.84
C TRP A 289 6.14 -10.81 11.86
N GLU A 290 4.81 -10.89 11.91
CA GLU A 290 4.00 -11.83 11.14
C GLU A 290 4.18 -11.66 9.62
N SER A 291 4.34 -10.42 9.12
CA SER A 291 4.60 -10.12 7.71
C SER A 291 5.88 -10.76 7.16
N PHE A 292 6.83 -11.13 8.04
CA PHE A 292 8.15 -11.63 7.68
C PHE A 292 8.36 -13.13 7.99
N ILE A 293 7.50 -13.76 8.82
CA ILE A 293 7.63 -15.18 9.18
C ILE A 293 7.09 -16.14 8.12
N GLU A 294 5.98 -15.80 7.46
CA GLU A 294 5.14 -16.78 6.78
C GLU A 294 5.80 -17.42 5.53
N SER A 295 6.29 -16.58 4.62
CA SER A 295 6.71 -16.97 3.27
C SER A 295 8.14 -17.53 3.15
N ARG A 296 9.10 -16.97 3.91
CA ARG A 296 10.53 -17.20 3.66
C ARG A 296 11.27 -18.02 4.70
N ILE A 297 10.86 -18.04 5.97
CA ILE A 297 11.74 -18.61 7.00
C ILE A 297 11.92 -20.12 6.79
N SER A 298 13.17 -20.58 6.94
CA SER A 298 13.56 -21.98 6.77
C SER A 298 12.69 -22.94 7.60
N LYS A 299 12.51 -24.19 7.14
CA LYS A 299 11.66 -25.23 7.76
C LYS A 299 12.15 -25.74 9.14
N GLN A 300 12.94 -24.95 9.86
CA GLN A 300 13.41 -25.24 11.22
C GLN A 300 12.22 -25.42 12.18
N ARG A 301 12.37 -26.31 13.17
CA ARG A 301 11.26 -26.74 14.04
C ARG A 301 10.63 -25.58 14.83
N PHE A 302 11.42 -24.62 15.29
CA PHE A 302 10.98 -23.45 16.06
C PHE A 302 9.90 -22.63 15.32
N PHE A 303 10.15 -22.26 14.05
CA PHE A 303 9.25 -21.42 13.28
C PHE A 303 7.95 -22.12 12.84
N LYS A 304 7.90 -23.46 12.84
CA LYS A 304 6.67 -24.20 12.50
C LYS A 304 5.52 -23.92 13.47
N TRP A 305 5.81 -23.72 14.76
CA TRP A 305 4.79 -23.39 15.74
C TRP A 305 4.14 -22.03 15.43
N PHE A 306 4.97 -21.00 15.19
CA PHE A 306 4.51 -19.68 14.76
C PHE A 306 3.73 -19.73 13.44
N GLN A 307 4.23 -20.44 12.42
CA GLN A 307 3.54 -20.59 11.12
C GLN A 307 2.16 -21.25 11.25
N ASN A 308 2.01 -22.26 12.11
CA ASN A 308 0.72 -22.88 12.38
C ASN A 308 -0.22 -21.93 13.16
N GLY A 309 0.30 -21.19 14.13
CA GLY A 309 -0.44 -20.17 14.87
C GLY A 309 -0.96 -19.04 13.99
N ILE A 310 -0.15 -18.56 13.04
CA ILE A 310 -0.51 -17.51 12.07
C ILE A 310 -1.70 -17.94 11.20
N ARG A 311 -1.75 -19.19 10.71
CA ARG A 311 -2.91 -19.67 9.92
C ARG A 311 -4.21 -19.70 10.74
N ALA A 312 -4.13 -20.02 12.04
CA ALA A 312 -5.28 -19.95 12.94
C ALA A 312 -5.68 -18.48 13.24
N LEU A 313 -4.68 -17.61 13.44
CA LEU A 313 -4.86 -16.17 13.65
C LEU A 313 -5.60 -15.55 12.47
N ARG A 314 -5.16 -15.82 11.22
CA ARG A 314 -5.78 -15.25 10.00
C ARG A 314 -7.29 -15.52 9.91
N LYS A 315 -7.75 -16.70 10.34
CA LYS A 315 -9.18 -17.08 10.35
C LYS A 315 -10.01 -16.43 11.47
N THR A 316 -9.38 -16.08 12.58
CA THR A 316 -10.06 -15.59 13.80
C THR A 316 -9.72 -14.13 14.16
N ARG A 317 -8.89 -13.47 13.34
CA ARG A 317 -8.35 -12.12 13.55
C ARG A 317 -9.41 -11.09 13.94
N PRO A 318 -10.51 -10.86 13.19
CA PRO A 318 -11.52 -9.88 13.61
C PRO A 318 -12.07 -10.12 15.01
N LYS A 319 -12.29 -11.37 15.46
CA LYS A 319 -12.73 -11.63 16.84
C LYS A 319 -11.70 -11.19 17.89
N ILE A 320 -10.41 -11.48 17.66
CA ILE A 320 -9.34 -11.05 18.58
C ILE A 320 -9.21 -9.52 18.57
N TYR A 321 -9.37 -8.87 17.40
CA TYR A 321 -9.22 -7.42 17.29
C TYR A 321 -10.40 -6.62 17.84
N ILE A 322 -11.55 -7.23 18.19
CA ILE A 322 -12.58 -6.57 19.02
C ILE A 322 -11.98 -6.20 20.39
N THR A 323 -11.40 -7.16 21.10
CA THR A 323 -10.83 -6.90 22.44
C THR A 323 -9.46 -6.23 22.34
N ALA A 324 -8.61 -6.64 21.38
CA ALA A 324 -7.27 -6.09 21.25
C ALA A 324 -7.27 -4.61 20.84
N SER A 325 -8.19 -4.13 20.00
CA SER A 325 -8.25 -2.70 19.64
C SER A 325 -8.66 -1.81 20.81
N LEU A 326 -9.64 -2.23 21.62
CA LEU A 326 -9.99 -1.55 22.87
C LEU A 326 -8.80 -1.56 23.85
N PHE A 327 -8.09 -2.68 23.94
CA PHE A 327 -6.90 -2.80 24.78
C PHE A 327 -5.76 -1.88 24.30
N LYS A 328 -5.54 -1.70 22.99
CA LYS A 328 -4.60 -0.69 22.46
C LYS A 328 -5.00 0.73 22.88
N ILE A 329 -6.28 1.10 22.83
CA ILE A 329 -6.74 2.41 23.29
C ILE A 329 -6.46 2.59 24.79
N PHE A 330 -6.76 1.58 25.62
CA PHE A 330 -6.45 1.61 27.05
C PHE A 330 -4.94 1.73 27.34
N VAL A 331 -4.10 0.94 26.66
CA VAL A 331 -2.64 1.01 26.78
C VAL A 331 -2.12 2.37 26.32
N LEU A 332 -2.65 2.94 25.24
CA LEU A 332 -2.28 4.26 24.74
C LEU A 332 -2.58 5.36 25.76
N ILE A 333 -3.79 5.38 26.33
CA ILE A 333 -4.21 6.38 27.34
C ILE A 333 -3.33 6.25 28.60
N THR A 334 -3.20 5.04 29.15
CA THR A 334 -2.43 4.81 30.39
C THR A 334 -0.95 5.14 30.22
N THR A 335 -0.34 4.78 29.09
CA THR A 335 1.06 5.13 28.80
C THR A 335 1.26 6.61 28.48
N ALA A 336 0.32 7.29 27.81
CA ALA A 336 0.36 8.74 27.62
C ALA A 336 0.36 9.48 28.98
N ILE A 337 -0.55 9.12 29.89
CA ILE A 337 -0.60 9.68 31.26
C ILE A 337 0.70 9.40 32.03
N TYR A 338 1.29 8.21 31.85
CA TYR A 338 2.56 7.86 32.47
C TYR A 338 3.73 8.73 31.97
N PHE A 339 3.78 9.01 30.66
CA PHE A 339 4.82 9.82 30.00
C PHE A 339 4.59 11.35 30.05
N LEU A 340 3.56 11.81 30.77
CA LEU A 340 3.34 13.24 31.04
C LEU A 340 4.60 13.87 31.67
N PRO A 341 4.99 15.11 31.31
CA PRO A 341 6.19 15.75 31.86
C PRO A 341 6.13 15.85 33.38
N LYS A 342 7.26 15.58 34.06
CA LYS A 342 7.38 15.61 35.54
C LYS A 342 6.97 16.96 36.18
N THR A 343 6.82 18.03 35.38
CA THR A 343 6.34 19.36 35.79
C THR A 343 4.83 19.47 35.93
N ILE A 344 4.06 18.48 35.46
CA ILE A 344 2.59 18.50 35.43
C ILE A 344 2.05 17.43 36.38
N ASP A 345 1.22 17.85 37.33
CA ASP A 345 0.60 16.95 38.29
C ASP A 345 -0.44 16.04 37.62
N ARG A 346 -0.34 14.73 37.85
CA ARG A 346 -1.32 13.76 37.33
C ARG A 346 -2.74 14.02 37.85
N LYS A 347 -2.88 14.63 39.03
CA LYS A 347 -4.16 15.09 39.57
C LYS A 347 -4.79 16.19 38.69
N LEU A 348 -3.99 17.13 38.18
CA LEU A 348 -4.45 18.17 37.26
C LEU A 348 -4.90 17.59 35.91
N TYR A 349 -4.26 16.51 35.45
CA TYR A 349 -4.69 15.78 34.26
C TYR A 349 -6.06 15.11 34.47
N LEU A 350 -6.26 14.45 35.61
CA LEU A 350 -7.52 13.77 35.93
C LEU A 350 -8.67 14.76 36.23
N SER A 351 -8.39 15.88 36.90
CA SER A 351 -9.40 16.88 37.24
C SER A 351 -10.07 17.50 36.01
N ILE A 352 -9.39 17.53 34.85
CA ILE A 352 -9.97 17.97 33.57
C ILE A 352 -11.13 17.06 33.12
N PHE A 353 -11.14 15.79 33.53
CA PHE A 353 -12.20 14.82 33.22
C PHE A 353 -13.24 14.68 34.34
N GLU A 354 -12.87 14.91 35.60
CA GLU A 354 -13.81 14.99 36.74
C GLU A 354 -14.70 16.23 36.66
N GLN A 355 -14.22 17.28 35.99
CA GLN A 355 -14.94 18.52 35.68
C GLN A 355 -16.02 18.34 34.58
N THR A 356 -16.99 17.47 34.82
CA THR A 356 -18.24 17.40 34.05
C THR A 356 -19.29 18.32 34.67
N SER A 357 -19.59 19.42 33.98
CA SER A 357 -20.47 20.48 34.47
C SER A 357 -21.95 20.07 34.50
N ILE A 358 -22.38 19.46 35.61
CA ILE A 358 -23.78 19.48 36.03
C ILE A 358 -24.06 20.89 36.53
N GLY A 359 -24.53 21.76 35.64
CA GLY A 359 -24.61 23.20 35.87
C GLY A 359 -25.53 23.59 37.02
N TYR A 360 -25.02 24.40 37.95
CA TYR A 360 -25.80 25.15 38.92
C TYR A 360 -25.54 26.64 38.71
N SER A 361 -26.60 27.42 38.49
CA SER A 361 -26.52 28.87 38.29
C SER A 361 -26.87 29.58 39.59
N ASP A 362 -25.88 30.21 40.21
CA ASP A 362 -26.11 31.17 41.30
C ASP A 362 -26.42 32.55 40.70
N LYS A 363 -27.50 33.18 41.16
CA LYS A 363 -28.03 34.42 40.59
C LYS A 363 -27.28 35.67 41.03
N ASN A 364 -26.48 35.58 42.10
CA ASN A 364 -25.89 36.76 42.75
C ASN A 364 -24.41 37.00 42.41
N THR A 365 -23.76 36.09 41.66
CA THR A 365 -22.44 36.33 41.09
C THR A 365 -22.38 35.89 39.64
N SER A 366 -21.94 36.77 38.74
CA SER A 366 -21.62 36.47 37.34
C SER A 366 -20.34 35.63 37.19
N ARG A 367 -20.07 34.75 38.15
CA ARG A 367 -19.00 33.77 38.14
C ARG A 367 -19.63 32.39 38.02
N VAL A 368 -19.73 31.91 36.78
CA VAL A 368 -19.87 30.48 36.52
C VAL A 368 -18.58 29.83 37.03
N VAL A 369 -18.60 29.32 38.25
CA VAL A 369 -17.54 28.42 38.76
C VAL A 369 -17.89 27.02 38.27
N GLY A 370 -17.80 26.86 36.94
CA GLY A 370 -18.26 25.69 36.20
C GLY A 370 -17.15 25.04 35.40
N GLY A 371 -15.90 25.18 35.88
CA GLY A 371 -14.69 24.67 35.22
C GLY A 371 -14.96 23.27 34.69
N GLY A 372 -14.86 23.15 33.37
CA GLY A 372 -15.35 22.03 32.60
C GLY A 372 -14.73 22.01 31.22
N LEU A 373 -14.83 20.87 30.53
CA LEU A 373 -14.21 20.66 29.22
C LEU A 373 -14.58 21.72 28.15
N PHE A 374 -15.68 22.46 28.38
CA PHE A 374 -16.26 23.48 27.51
C PHE A 374 -16.72 24.76 28.25
N ASP A 375 -16.15 25.10 29.41
CA ASP A 375 -16.57 26.29 30.18
C ASP A 375 -16.01 27.60 29.60
N GLU A 376 -16.91 28.56 29.29
CA GLU A 376 -16.71 29.68 28.35
C GLU A 376 -15.66 30.72 28.73
N ASN A 377 -15.05 30.63 29.92
CA ASN A 377 -14.16 31.65 30.46
C ASN A 377 -12.72 31.16 30.72
N VAL A 378 -12.46 29.85 30.68
CA VAL A 378 -11.11 29.26 30.85
C VAL A 378 -10.91 28.15 29.83
N ASP A 379 -10.95 28.56 28.57
CA ASP A 379 -11.17 27.65 27.45
C ASP A 379 -9.97 26.78 27.10
N LEU A 380 -9.93 25.59 27.73
CA LEU A 380 -9.06 24.51 27.30
C LEU A 380 -9.33 24.15 25.83
N PHE A 381 -10.59 24.13 25.38
CA PHE A 381 -10.97 23.65 24.05
C PHE A 381 -11.53 24.72 23.08
N ARG A 382 -11.88 25.95 23.48
CA ARG A 382 -12.35 27.00 22.53
C ARG A 382 -11.24 27.84 21.91
N ALA A 383 -9.96 27.59 22.26
CA ALA A 383 -8.84 28.19 21.54
C ALA A 383 -8.96 27.88 20.03
N THR A 384 -8.94 28.95 19.25
CA THR A 384 -9.01 29.12 17.78
C THR A 384 -8.90 27.85 16.92
N TYR A 385 -9.62 27.82 15.79
CA TYR A 385 -9.59 26.76 14.76
C TYR A 385 -8.18 26.17 14.47
N GLU A 386 -7.15 27.01 14.59
CA GLU A 386 -5.70 26.71 14.53
C GLU A 386 -5.27 25.51 15.39
N VAL A 387 -5.89 25.25 16.54
CA VAL A 387 -5.56 24.11 17.42
C VAL A 387 -6.08 22.79 16.87
N TYR A 388 -7.25 22.80 16.25
CA TYR A 388 -7.91 21.60 15.71
C TYR A 388 -7.47 21.25 14.29
N ILE A 389 -7.04 22.24 13.51
CA ILE A 389 -6.57 22.03 12.14
C ILE A 389 -5.48 20.95 12.05
N PRO A 390 -4.41 20.96 12.88
CA PRO A 390 -3.41 19.89 12.90
C PRO A 390 -4.00 18.50 13.17
N LEU A 391 -4.92 18.37 14.13
CA LEU A 391 -5.60 17.11 14.45
C LEU A 391 -6.43 16.60 13.27
N ILE A 392 -7.24 17.48 12.67
CA ILE A 392 -8.09 17.17 11.52
C ILE A 392 -7.22 16.77 10.33
N ILE A 393 -6.19 17.55 10.01
CA ILE A 393 -5.22 17.23 8.95
C ILE A 393 -4.54 15.88 9.23
N GLN A 394 -4.12 15.59 10.46
CA GLN A 394 -3.51 14.30 10.81
C GLN A 394 -4.44 13.13 10.53
N ILE A 395 -5.69 13.22 10.99
CA ILE A 395 -6.69 12.15 10.83
C ILE A 395 -7.02 11.94 9.35
N PHE A 396 -7.32 13.01 8.60
CA PHE A 396 -7.70 12.89 7.19
C PHE A 396 -6.52 12.49 6.29
N SER A 397 -5.32 13.06 6.47
CA SER A 397 -4.16 12.72 5.64
C SER A 397 -3.70 11.27 5.86
N SER A 398 -3.62 10.81 7.10
CA SER A 398 -3.28 9.42 7.43
C SER A 398 -4.30 8.42 6.85
N CYS A 399 -5.59 8.74 6.99
CA CYS A 399 -6.70 7.97 6.44
C CYS A 399 -6.66 7.89 4.90
N ILE A 400 -6.49 9.03 4.22
CA ILE A 400 -6.36 9.11 2.75
C ILE A 400 -5.17 8.30 2.27
N CYS A 401 -3.99 8.43 2.91
CA CYS A 401 -2.78 7.68 2.57
C CYS A 401 -3.02 6.16 2.64
N TYR A 402 -3.67 5.69 3.70
CA TYR A 402 -4.00 4.27 3.88
C TYR A 402 -4.99 3.75 2.83
N TYR A 403 -6.10 4.45 2.57
CA TYR A 403 -7.10 3.99 1.61
C TYR A 403 -6.59 4.04 0.17
N THR A 404 -5.93 5.12 -0.23
CA THR A 404 -5.39 5.27 -1.59
C THR A 404 -4.22 4.32 -1.85
N GLY A 405 -3.36 4.09 -0.85
CA GLY A 405 -2.31 3.07 -0.93
C GLY A 405 -2.87 1.64 -1.10
N ARG A 406 -3.96 1.30 -0.42
CA ARG A 406 -4.67 0.01 -0.61
C ARG A 406 -5.27 -0.12 -2.02
N ILE A 407 -5.83 0.95 -2.56
CA ILE A 407 -6.35 0.98 -3.94
C ILE A 407 -5.21 0.76 -4.95
N ALA A 408 -4.08 1.46 -4.78
CA ALA A 408 -2.89 1.28 -5.63
C ALA A 408 -2.40 -0.18 -5.63
N CYS A 409 -2.38 -0.84 -4.47
CA CYS A 409 -2.06 -2.27 -4.38
C CYS A 409 -3.11 -3.18 -5.05
N LYS A 410 -4.41 -2.96 -4.82
CA LYS A 410 -5.49 -3.74 -5.45
C LYS A 410 -5.46 -3.69 -6.98
N VAL A 411 -5.09 -2.54 -7.56
CA VAL A 411 -5.05 -2.33 -9.02
C VAL A 411 -3.70 -2.77 -9.64
N LEU A 412 -2.79 -3.35 -8.85
CA LEU A 412 -1.42 -3.73 -9.24
C LEU A 412 -0.55 -2.54 -9.71
N MET A 413 -0.81 -1.35 -9.17
CA MET A 413 -0.04 -0.14 -9.42
C MET A 413 1.05 0.10 -8.34
N GLN A 414 1.25 -0.85 -7.43
CA GLN A 414 1.99 -0.62 -6.18
C GLN A 414 3.43 -0.14 -6.35
N SER A 415 4.19 -0.65 -7.32
CA SER A 415 5.62 -0.29 -7.45
C SER A 415 5.81 1.22 -7.62
N PHE A 416 5.04 1.83 -8.53
CA PHE A 416 5.08 3.26 -8.80
C PHE A 416 4.19 4.08 -7.85
N SER A 417 2.95 3.68 -7.59
CA SER A 417 1.97 4.52 -6.84
C SER A 417 1.82 4.17 -5.35
N PHE A 418 2.61 3.24 -4.80
CA PHE A 418 2.61 2.89 -3.38
C PHE A 418 4.03 2.87 -2.81
N SER A 419 4.92 2.02 -3.33
CA SER A 419 6.29 1.85 -2.80
C SER A 419 7.13 3.12 -2.96
N LEU A 420 7.20 3.66 -4.18
CA LEU A 420 7.96 4.88 -4.47
C LEU A 420 7.48 6.11 -3.66
N PRO A 421 6.19 6.50 -3.64
CA PRO A 421 5.75 7.71 -2.93
C PRO A 421 5.89 7.58 -1.41
N LEU A 422 5.64 6.39 -0.85
CA LEU A 422 5.87 6.16 0.57
C LEU A 422 7.35 6.34 0.90
N THR A 423 8.25 5.63 0.22
CA THR A 423 9.70 5.70 0.51
C THR A 423 10.32 7.09 0.27
N LEU A 424 9.77 7.87 -0.67
CA LEU A 424 10.17 9.27 -0.92
C LEU A 424 9.61 10.25 0.12
N SER A 425 8.54 9.91 0.84
CA SER A 425 7.86 10.80 1.80
C SER A 425 8.79 11.29 2.92
N THR A 426 9.63 10.42 3.49
CA THR A 426 10.64 10.85 4.49
C THR A 426 11.68 11.81 3.93
N LEU A 427 12.13 11.60 2.69
CA LEU A 427 13.11 12.47 2.02
C LEU A 427 12.51 13.87 1.77
N ILE A 428 11.28 13.92 1.26
CA ILE A 428 10.58 15.19 0.99
C ILE A 428 10.22 15.93 2.29
N ALA A 429 9.76 15.22 3.33
CA ALA A 429 9.50 15.83 4.63
C ALA A 429 10.79 16.43 5.24
N TYR A 430 11.94 15.75 5.11
CA TYR A 430 13.23 16.28 5.52
C TYR A 430 13.61 17.56 4.75
N ILE A 431 13.48 17.54 3.42
CA ILE A 431 13.78 18.70 2.57
C ILE A 431 12.89 19.91 2.92
N ILE A 432 11.59 19.69 3.14
CA ILE A 432 10.65 20.74 3.54
C ILE A 432 11.07 21.35 4.88
N LEU A 433 11.32 20.53 5.91
CA LEU A 433 11.71 21.03 7.23
C LEU A 433 13.05 21.78 7.19
N PHE A 434 14.03 21.28 6.42
CA PHE A 434 15.32 21.95 6.22
C PHE A 434 15.15 23.34 5.58
N PHE A 435 14.34 23.45 4.51
CA PHE A 435 14.07 24.75 3.89
C PHE A 435 13.31 25.70 4.83
N VAL A 436 12.27 25.25 5.53
CA VAL A 436 11.51 26.12 6.44
C VAL A 436 12.38 26.60 7.61
N GLN A 437 13.32 25.79 8.10
CA GLN A 437 14.34 26.22 9.06
C GLN A 437 15.26 27.30 8.48
N GLY A 438 15.74 27.15 7.25
CA GLY A 438 16.63 28.11 6.58
C GLY A 438 16.01 29.49 6.30
N PHE A 439 14.69 29.56 6.11
CA PHE A 439 13.99 30.81 5.78
C PHE A 439 13.44 31.60 6.97
N LYS A 440 13.66 31.14 8.22
CA LYS A 440 13.07 31.72 9.46
C LYS A 440 13.43 33.20 9.72
N ASN A 441 14.43 33.75 9.01
CA ASN A 441 14.83 35.15 9.10
C ASN A 441 13.96 36.13 8.27
N ARG A 442 13.00 35.66 7.46
CA ARG A 442 12.04 36.55 6.75
C ARG A 442 10.69 36.61 7.47
N LYS A 443 10.21 37.83 7.75
CA LYS A 443 8.99 38.10 8.52
C LYS A 443 7.74 37.38 8.01
N ASP A 444 7.58 37.24 6.70
CA ASP A 444 6.39 36.62 6.08
C ASP A 444 6.33 35.09 6.33
N ILE A 445 7.49 34.46 6.50
CA ILE A 445 7.62 33.01 6.73
C ILE A 445 7.54 32.68 8.23
N ILE A 446 7.71 33.68 9.11
CA ILE A 446 7.49 33.53 10.56
C ILE A 446 6.03 33.15 10.86
N ALA A 447 5.05 33.67 10.10
CA ALA A 447 3.64 33.28 10.24
C ALA A 447 3.42 31.77 9.99
N ILE A 448 4.05 31.20 8.96
CA ILE A 448 4.02 29.75 8.68
C ILE A 448 4.81 28.99 9.77
N GLY A 449 5.93 29.55 10.24
CA GLY A 449 6.71 28.98 11.35
C GLY A 449 5.90 28.85 12.65
N HIS A 450 5.02 29.80 12.95
CA HIS A 450 4.05 29.73 14.06
C HIS A 450 2.94 28.71 13.78
N LEU A 451 2.37 28.67 12.56
CA LEU A 451 1.34 27.70 12.17
C LEU A 451 1.80 26.24 12.33
N PHE A 452 3.09 25.97 12.13
CA PHE A 452 3.69 24.63 12.28
C PHE A 452 4.45 24.41 13.60
N TYR A 453 4.43 25.37 14.54
CA TYR A 453 5.18 25.35 15.80
C TYR A 453 6.67 24.94 15.65
N LEU A 454 7.32 25.29 14.53
CA LEU A 454 8.62 24.70 14.20
C LEU A 454 9.73 25.19 15.13
N ASP A 455 10.58 24.24 15.57
CA ASP A 455 11.75 24.48 16.42
C ASP A 455 12.59 25.68 15.94
N LYS A 456 13.27 26.35 16.88
CA LYS A 456 14.37 27.27 16.52
C LYS A 456 15.46 26.43 15.83
N PRO A 457 16.00 26.85 14.67
CA PRO A 457 17.05 26.10 14.00
C PRO A 457 18.27 26.06 14.92
N GLN A 458 18.61 24.89 15.46
CA GLN A 458 19.91 24.71 16.08
C GLN A 458 20.97 24.81 14.98
N ALA A 459 21.96 25.68 15.19
CA ALA A 459 23.13 25.80 14.32
C ALA A 459 24.01 24.56 14.50
N LEU A 460 23.59 23.44 13.91
CA LEU A 460 24.30 22.19 13.93
C LEU A 460 25.61 22.36 13.15
N GLY A 461 26.76 22.18 13.82
CA GLY A 461 28.06 22.39 13.19
C GLY A 461 28.22 21.56 11.91
N SER A 462 28.92 22.09 10.91
CA SER A 462 29.03 21.51 9.56
C SER A 462 29.40 20.03 9.53
N LYS A 463 30.31 19.60 10.41
CA LYS A 463 30.70 18.18 10.56
C LYS A 463 29.53 17.30 11.04
N LEU A 464 28.74 17.78 11.99
CA LEU A 464 27.61 17.04 12.58
C LEU A 464 26.41 16.97 11.61
N LEU A 465 26.19 18.00 10.79
CA LEU A 465 25.25 17.96 9.67
C LEU A 465 25.60 16.84 8.68
N ILE A 466 26.86 16.74 8.25
CA ILE A 466 27.32 15.71 7.30
C ILE A 466 27.14 14.31 7.89
N ILE A 467 27.53 14.09 9.16
CA ILE A 467 27.30 12.82 9.86
C ILE A 467 25.82 12.46 9.91
N SER A 468 24.95 13.44 10.21
CA SER A 468 23.51 13.22 10.31
C SER A 468 22.87 12.88 8.96
N LEU A 469 23.33 13.51 7.86
CA LEU A 469 22.90 13.23 6.48
C LEU A 469 23.32 11.83 6.03
N ILE A 470 24.55 11.42 6.35
CA ILE A 470 25.05 10.07 6.06
C ILE A 470 24.27 9.03 6.85
N GLY A 471 24.07 9.23 8.16
CA GLY A 471 23.27 8.33 9.00
C GLY A 471 21.83 8.20 8.50
N PHE A 472 21.20 9.30 8.09
CA PHE A 472 19.88 9.30 7.47
C PHE A 472 19.83 8.47 6.18
N LEU A 473 20.77 8.69 5.26
CA LEU A 473 20.85 7.97 4.00
C LEU A 473 21.03 6.47 4.23
N LEU A 474 21.89 6.07 5.18
CA LEU A 474 22.13 4.67 5.53
C LEU A 474 20.90 3.99 6.15
N LEU A 475 20.20 4.65 7.08
CA LEU A 475 18.96 4.15 7.66
C LEU A 475 17.83 4.04 6.62
N TRP A 476 17.74 5.02 5.71
CA TRP A 476 16.79 5.00 4.60
C TRP A 476 17.08 3.85 3.62
N LEU A 477 18.34 3.65 3.22
CA LEU A 477 18.77 2.54 2.37
C LEU A 477 18.53 1.16 3.04
N SER A 478 18.79 1.06 4.35
CA SER A 478 18.47 -0.15 5.13
C SER A 478 16.97 -0.47 5.08
N ARG A 479 16.12 0.53 5.34
CA ARG A 479 14.66 0.38 5.27
C ARG A 479 14.18 0.03 3.86
N MET A 480 14.75 0.62 2.81
CA MET A 480 14.51 0.27 1.41
C MET A 480 14.82 -1.22 1.13
N LYS A 481 15.96 -1.72 1.64
CA LYS A 481 16.36 -3.13 1.48
C LYS A 481 15.46 -4.10 2.24
N ILE A 482 15.00 -3.73 3.45
CA ILE A 482 14.09 -4.55 4.27
C ILE A 482 12.69 -4.64 3.63
N THR A 483 12.23 -3.55 3.01
CA THR A 483 10.92 -3.44 2.35
C THR A 483 10.95 -3.80 0.86
N SER A 484 12.01 -4.44 0.37
CA SER A 484 12.19 -4.74 -1.05
C SER A 484 11.12 -5.67 -1.63
N HIS A 485 10.43 -6.45 -0.79
CA HIS A 485 9.29 -7.30 -1.20
C HIS A 485 8.08 -6.50 -1.70
N VAL A 486 7.93 -5.24 -1.27
CA VAL A 486 6.82 -4.37 -1.66
C VAL A 486 6.99 -3.86 -3.10
N TRP A 487 8.23 -3.73 -3.58
CA TRP A 487 8.53 -3.15 -4.89
C TRP A 487 8.14 -4.04 -6.07
N PHE A 488 8.10 -5.36 -5.87
CA PHE A 488 7.86 -6.36 -6.92
C PHE A 488 6.59 -7.17 -6.60
N PRO A 489 5.38 -6.73 -7.02
CA PRO A 489 4.14 -7.45 -6.78
C PRO A 489 4.15 -8.85 -7.43
N THR A 490 3.76 -9.85 -6.64
CA THR A 490 3.49 -11.22 -7.10
C THR A 490 2.05 -11.67 -6.82
N THR A 491 1.20 -10.73 -6.39
CA THR A 491 -0.22 -10.91 -6.03
C THR A 491 -1.15 -10.81 -7.25
N GLU A 492 -2.31 -11.44 -7.14
CA GLU A 492 -3.40 -11.34 -8.12
C GLU A 492 -4.05 -9.95 -8.14
N ARG A 493 -4.66 -9.61 -9.28
CA ARG A 493 -5.38 -8.35 -9.46
C ARG A 493 -6.67 -8.36 -8.65
N LEU A 494 -7.00 -7.25 -7.99
CA LEU A 494 -8.18 -7.10 -7.12
C LEU A 494 -8.25 -8.08 -5.94
N ALA A 495 -7.11 -8.66 -5.53
CA ALA A 495 -7.06 -9.56 -4.37
C ALA A 495 -7.63 -8.92 -3.09
N MET A 496 -8.20 -9.76 -2.23
CA MET A 496 -8.82 -9.36 -0.97
C MET A 496 -7.80 -8.76 0.00
N ILE A 497 -8.22 -7.74 0.77
CA ILE A 497 -7.36 -6.94 1.66
C ILE A 497 -6.49 -7.81 2.60
N TYR A 498 -7.06 -8.88 3.16
CA TYR A 498 -6.37 -9.78 4.10
C TYR A 498 -5.31 -10.68 3.43
N LYS A 499 -5.24 -10.72 2.09
CA LYS A 499 -4.13 -11.29 1.30
C LYS A 499 -3.09 -10.23 0.91
N LEU A 500 -3.36 -8.93 1.16
CA LEU A 500 -2.46 -7.83 0.83
C LEU A 500 -1.69 -7.32 2.05
N PHE A 501 -2.36 -7.24 3.20
CA PHE A 501 -1.87 -6.66 4.45
C PHE A 501 -2.25 -7.58 5.61
N VAL A 502 -1.36 -7.69 6.59
CA VAL A 502 -1.53 -8.57 7.76
C VAL A 502 -2.49 -7.93 8.77
N LEU A 503 -2.11 -6.78 9.32
CA LEU A 503 -2.94 -5.95 10.18
C LEU A 503 -4.00 -5.23 9.33
N PRO A 504 -5.25 -5.12 9.80
CA PRO A 504 -6.35 -4.61 9.00
C PRO A 504 -6.24 -3.10 8.70
N TYR A 505 -5.68 -2.30 9.61
CA TYR A 505 -5.63 -0.83 9.55
C TYR A 505 -4.20 -0.26 9.64
N TYR A 506 -4.09 1.07 9.70
CA TYR A 506 -2.83 1.81 9.77
C TYR A 506 -2.53 2.31 11.18
N GLU A 507 -1.26 2.58 11.46
CA GLU A 507 -0.85 3.33 12.65
C GLU A 507 -0.79 4.82 12.32
N SER A 508 -1.56 5.65 13.02
CA SER A 508 -1.71 7.09 12.72
C SER A 508 -0.41 7.87 12.82
N ALA A 509 0.47 7.48 13.75
CA ALA A 509 1.72 8.19 13.99
C ALA A 509 2.83 7.86 12.97
N ILE A 510 2.78 6.67 12.36
CA ILE A 510 3.84 6.13 11.49
C ILE A 510 3.27 5.45 10.24
N VAL A 511 2.27 6.08 9.62
CA VAL A 511 1.45 5.54 8.51
C VAL A 511 2.29 4.89 7.42
N GLU A 512 3.35 5.56 6.97
CA GLU A 512 4.23 5.12 5.89
C GLU A 512 5.08 3.89 6.28
N GLN A 513 5.68 3.91 7.47
CA GLN A 513 6.40 2.76 8.03
C GLN A 513 5.47 1.56 8.14
N ASN A 514 4.27 1.77 8.72
CA ASN A 514 3.28 0.73 8.88
C ASN A 514 2.83 0.17 7.54
N LEU A 515 2.48 1.00 6.55
CA LEU A 515 2.03 0.53 5.23
C LEU A 515 3.08 -0.34 4.52
N LEU A 516 4.38 -0.03 4.61
CA LEU A 516 5.43 -0.84 4.00
C LEU A 516 5.73 -2.13 4.79
N LEU A 517 5.77 -2.08 6.13
CA LEU A 517 6.12 -3.23 6.98
C LEU A 517 4.94 -4.19 7.22
N ASN A 518 3.71 -3.69 7.17
CA ASN A 518 2.48 -4.49 7.26
C ASN A 518 2.10 -5.18 5.93
N LYS A 519 2.82 -4.88 4.83
CA LYS A 519 2.60 -5.52 3.53
C LYS A 519 2.99 -7.00 3.61
N GLN A 520 2.02 -7.90 3.41
CA GLN A 520 2.24 -9.34 3.48
C GLN A 520 3.16 -9.81 2.33
N GLN A 521 4.03 -10.78 2.65
CA GLN A 521 4.86 -11.48 1.67
C GLN A 521 4.11 -12.70 1.11
N LYS A 522 4.22 -12.97 -0.20
CA LYS A 522 3.47 -14.05 -0.86
C LYS A 522 3.88 -15.43 -0.35
N ASP A 523 2.91 -16.24 0.07
CA ASP A 523 3.11 -17.66 0.33
C ASP A 523 3.17 -18.46 -0.98
N ASP A 524 4.35 -18.98 -1.32
CA ASP A 524 4.51 -19.99 -2.38
C ASP A 524 3.77 -21.30 -2.06
N THR A 525 3.34 -21.47 -0.81
CA THR A 525 2.64 -22.67 -0.31
C THR A 525 1.17 -22.69 -0.72
N GLU A 526 0.46 -21.55 -0.73
CA GLU A 526 -0.94 -21.50 -1.23
C GLU A 526 -1.02 -21.94 -2.70
N LEU A 527 0.01 -21.65 -3.51
CA LEU A 527 0.08 -22.11 -4.90
C LEU A 527 0.26 -23.63 -5.00
N LYS A 528 0.81 -24.29 -3.97
CA LYS A 528 0.97 -25.75 -3.92
C LYS A 528 -0.21 -26.46 -3.28
N ASP A 529 -0.85 -25.86 -2.29
CA ASP A 529 -2.05 -26.43 -1.66
C ASP A 529 -3.27 -26.37 -2.60
N HIS A 530 -3.23 -25.52 -3.64
CA HIS A 530 -4.16 -25.54 -4.79
C HIS A 530 -3.72 -26.45 -5.95
N ILE A 531 -2.56 -27.08 -5.86
CA ILE A 531 -2.08 -28.10 -6.82
C ILE A 531 -2.04 -29.41 -6.03
N GLU A 532 -3.17 -30.12 -6.02
CA GLU A 532 -3.18 -31.51 -5.58
C GLU A 532 -2.08 -32.29 -6.34
N PRO A 533 -1.38 -33.24 -5.69
CA PRO A 533 -0.23 -33.91 -6.28
C PRO A 533 -0.58 -34.96 -7.34
N ASP A 534 -1.86 -35.08 -7.72
CA ASP A 534 -2.33 -35.94 -8.80
C ASP A 534 -2.61 -35.13 -10.09
N LEU A 535 -2.52 -35.81 -11.23
CA LEU A 535 -2.66 -35.28 -12.60
C LEU A 535 -1.48 -34.42 -13.10
N THR A 536 -0.33 -35.08 -13.19
CA THR A 536 0.65 -34.81 -14.25
C THR A 536 0.08 -35.11 -15.65
N LEU A 537 -0.65 -34.18 -16.27
CA LEU A 537 -0.53 -33.87 -17.72
C LEU A 537 -1.32 -32.60 -18.09
N GLU A 538 -0.85 -31.90 -19.12
CA GLU A 538 -1.47 -30.73 -19.78
C GLU A 538 -1.86 -29.52 -18.93
N ARG A 539 -1.03 -28.47 -19.04
CA ARG A 539 -1.42 -27.10 -18.66
C ARG A 539 -2.61 -26.61 -19.49
N LYS A 540 -3.79 -26.52 -18.89
CA LYS A 540 -4.76 -25.46 -19.22
C LYS A 540 -4.81 -24.48 -18.06
N PHE A 541 -4.87 -23.18 -18.39
CA PHE A 541 -5.06 -22.11 -17.42
C PHE A 541 -6.29 -22.44 -16.54
N PRO A 542 -6.27 -22.16 -15.22
CA PRO A 542 -7.46 -22.35 -14.41
C PRO A 542 -8.59 -21.49 -14.98
N VAL A 543 -9.56 -22.15 -15.61
CA VAL A 543 -10.72 -21.49 -16.18
C VAL A 543 -11.50 -20.91 -15.01
N PRO A 544 -11.71 -19.58 -14.94
CA PRO A 544 -12.40 -18.99 -13.80
C PRO A 544 -13.86 -19.45 -13.81
N MET A 545 -14.22 -20.32 -12.87
CA MET A 545 -15.61 -20.73 -12.69
C MET A 545 -16.40 -19.59 -12.04
N ILE A 546 -17.43 -19.12 -12.74
CA ILE A 546 -18.34 -18.07 -12.27
C ILE A 546 -19.68 -18.73 -12.01
N TYR A 547 -20.12 -18.76 -10.75
CA TYR A 547 -21.47 -19.18 -10.39
C TYR A 547 -22.41 -17.98 -10.59
N VAL A 548 -23.33 -18.11 -11.55
CA VAL A 548 -24.37 -17.12 -11.83
C VAL A 548 -25.72 -17.71 -11.45
N CYS A 549 -26.42 -17.06 -10.52
CA CYS A 549 -27.82 -17.33 -10.23
C CYS A 549 -28.65 -16.17 -10.79
N ALA A 550 -29.54 -16.47 -11.74
CA ALA A 550 -30.49 -15.52 -12.28
C ALA A 550 -31.90 -16.00 -11.92
N THR A 551 -32.68 -15.15 -11.24
CA THR A 551 -34.11 -15.37 -11.03
C THR A 551 -34.88 -14.78 -12.19
N MET A 552 -35.67 -15.61 -12.89
CA MET A 552 -36.48 -15.19 -14.03
C MET A 552 -37.96 -15.31 -13.66
N TRP A 553 -38.74 -14.26 -13.90
CA TRP A 553 -40.17 -14.23 -13.56
C TRP A 553 -40.92 -13.47 -14.66
N HIS A 554 -41.80 -14.18 -15.39
CA HIS A 554 -42.46 -13.71 -16.62
C HIS A 554 -41.54 -13.32 -17.80
N GLU A 555 -40.28 -13.76 -17.80
CA GLU A 555 -39.32 -13.48 -18.87
C GLU A 555 -39.65 -14.19 -20.19
N THR A 556 -39.47 -13.53 -21.34
CA THR A 556 -39.71 -14.13 -22.66
C THR A 556 -38.51 -14.95 -23.17
N THR A 557 -38.75 -15.82 -24.16
CA THR A 557 -37.68 -16.61 -24.81
C THR A 557 -36.61 -15.73 -25.47
N SER A 558 -36.99 -14.56 -26.00
CA SER A 558 -36.07 -13.55 -26.53
C SER A 558 -35.10 -13.02 -25.49
N GLU A 559 -35.62 -12.66 -24.31
CA GLU A 559 -34.84 -12.07 -23.21
C GLU A 559 -33.91 -13.11 -22.57
N MET A 560 -34.39 -14.34 -22.35
CA MET A 560 -33.54 -15.46 -21.91
C MET A 560 -32.37 -15.73 -22.87
N VAL A 561 -32.64 -15.73 -24.19
CA VAL A 561 -31.60 -15.90 -25.21
C VAL A 561 -30.64 -14.70 -25.24
N GLN A 562 -31.12 -13.48 -24.96
CA GLN A 562 -30.29 -12.29 -24.88
C GLN A 562 -29.38 -12.29 -23.64
N LEU A 563 -29.89 -12.76 -22.48
CA LEU A 563 -29.10 -12.99 -21.27
C LEU A 563 -27.98 -14.01 -21.54
N LEU A 564 -28.30 -15.17 -22.09
CA LEU A 564 -27.33 -16.20 -22.44
C LEU A 564 -26.28 -15.68 -23.46
N LYS A 565 -26.71 -14.97 -24.50
CA LYS A 565 -25.81 -14.31 -25.47
C LYS A 565 -24.93 -13.21 -24.85
N SER A 566 -25.33 -12.61 -23.72
CA SER A 566 -24.48 -11.66 -22.98
C SER A 566 -23.40 -12.33 -22.14
N ILE A 567 -23.61 -13.60 -21.74
CA ILE A 567 -22.69 -14.39 -20.93
C ILE A 567 -21.67 -15.15 -21.80
N PHE A 568 -22.11 -15.65 -22.96
CA PHE A 568 -21.29 -16.48 -23.87
C PHE A 568 -20.60 -15.70 -25.01
N ARG A 569 -20.39 -14.38 -24.87
CA ARG A 569 -19.80 -13.50 -25.89
C ARG A 569 -18.49 -12.85 -25.43
#